data_AF-W6KQW8-F1
#
_entry.id   AF-W6KQW8-F1
#
_cell.length_a   1.000
_cell.length_b   1.000
_cell.length_c   1.000
_cell.angle_alpha   90.00
_cell.angle_beta   90.00
_cell.angle_gamma   90.00
#
_symmetry.space_group_name_H-M   'P 1'
#
loop_
_entity.id
_entity.type
_entity.pdbx_description
1 polymer ?
#
loop_
_entity_poly.entity_id
_entity_poly.type
_entity_poly.pdbx_seq_one_letter_code
_entity_poly.pdbx_strand_id
1 'polypeptide(L)' 'MPASPIAKMRARANQPIRRLSEMEKQQRRQEAEKRRSKVPRYAVLVFSFLLVGSIFVEIYFYVLSSPRIKN' A
#
# COMPACT_ATOMS: atom_id res chain seq x y z
N MET A 1 -0.40 27.86 25.68
CA MET A 1 0.84 27.20 26.13
C MET A 1 0.69 25.69 25.98
N PRO A 2 1.65 24.99 25.36
CA PRO A 2 1.59 23.53 25.27
C PRO A 2 1.72 22.90 26.66
N ALA A 3 0.89 21.90 26.97
CA ALA A 3 0.91 21.23 28.27
C ALA A 3 2.26 20.55 28.53
N SER A 4 2.81 20.73 29.74
CA SER A 4 4.09 20.14 30.15
C SER A 4 4.05 18.60 30.07
N PRO A 5 5.19 17.94 29.82
CA PRO A 5 5.25 16.47 29.74
C PRO A 5 4.65 15.76 30.97
N ILE A 6 4.83 16.36 32.15
CA ILE A 6 4.30 15.88 33.43
C ILE A 6 2.76 15.98 33.46
N ALA A 7 2.18 17.06 32.95
CA ALA A 7 0.74 17.21 32.87
C ALA A 7 0.10 16.15 31.95
N LYS A 8 0.77 15.80 30.84
CA LYS A 8 0.32 14.73 29.94
C LYS A 8 0.40 13.35 30.58
N MET A 9 1.45 13.08 31.38
CA MET A 9 1.56 11.82 32.13
C MET A 9 0.43 11.65 33.14
N ARG A 10 0.17 12.67 33.96
CA ARG A 10 -0.93 12.64 34.94
C ARG A 10 -2.30 12.47 34.27
N ALA A 11 -2.52 13.16 33.15
CA ALA A 11 -3.76 13.02 32.39
C ALA A 11 -3.96 11.59 31.86
N ARG A 12 -2.90 10.89 31.43
CA ARG A 12 -2.99 9.48 31.00
C ARG A 12 -3.21 8.52 32.17
N ALA A 13 -2.59 8.77 33.32
CA ALA A 13 -2.77 7.95 34.52
C ALA A 13 -4.20 8.03 35.08
N ASN A 14 -4.84 9.20 34.96
CA ASN A 14 -6.22 9.43 35.41
C ASN A 14 -7.28 8.96 34.38
N GLN A 15 -6.88 8.52 33.19
CA GLN A 15 -7.85 7.99 32.23
C GLN A 15 -8.28 6.58 32.63
N PRO A 16 -9.59 6.31 32.72
CA PRO A 16 -10.07 4.97 33.01
C PRO A 16 -9.60 4.01 31.91
N ILE A 17 -9.12 2.83 32.33
CA ILE A 17 -8.67 1.77 31.43
C ILE A 17 -9.87 1.30 30.61
N ARG A 18 -10.04 1.89 29.42
CA ARG A 18 -11.07 1.48 28.47
C ARG A 18 -10.62 0.18 27.81
N ARG A 19 -11.10 -0.95 28.32
CA ARG A 19 -10.93 -2.24 27.65
C ARG A 19 -11.66 -2.18 26.31
N LEU A 20 -10.92 -2.12 25.21
CA LEU A 20 -11.47 -2.20 23.87
C LEU A 20 -12.20 -3.54 23.72
N SER A 21 -13.41 -3.49 23.18
CA SER A 21 -14.13 -4.72 22.84
C SER A 21 -13.34 -5.49 21.76
N GLU A 22 -13.51 -6.81 21.68
CA GLU A 22 -12.83 -7.63 20.67
C GLU A 22 -13.12 -7.13 19.23
N MET A 23 -14.31 -6.56 18.99
CA MET A 23 -14.66 -5.96 17.71
C MET A 23 -13.86 -4.68 17.40
N GLU A 24 -13.67 -3.79 18.37
CA GLU A 24 -12.88 -2.58 18.16
C GLU A 24 -11.39 -2.89 17.94
N LYS A 25 -10.86 -3.95 18.59
CA LYS A 25 -9.50 -4.42 18.35
C LYS A 25 -9.33 -4.91 16.91
N GLN A 26 -10.29 -5.68 16.39
CA GLN A 26 -10.26 -6.17 15.02
C GLN A 26 -10.35 -5.02 14.00
N GLN A 27 -11.22 -4.04 14.22
CA GLN A 27 -11.36 -2.89 13.33
C GLN A 27 -10.05 -2.08 13.24
N ARG A 28 -9.37 -1.83 14.37
CA ARG A 28 -8.07 -1.13 14.36
C ARG A 28 -6.97 -1.91 13.65
N ARG A 29 -6.98 -3.25 13.75
CA ARG A 29 -6.03 -4.10 13.00
C ARG A 29 -6.29 -4.01 11.50
N GLN A 30 -7.55 -4.10 11.08
CA GLN A 30 -7.92 -3.96 9.66
C GLN A 30 -7.59 -2.56 9.11
N GLU A 31 -7.80 -1.50 9.90
CA GLU A 31 -7.39 -0.14 9.49
C GLU A 31 -5.87 -0.01 9.39
N ALA A 32 -5.12 -0.61 10.32
CA ALA A 32 -3.66 -0.63 10.27
C ALA A 32 -3.14 -1.42 9.06
N GLU A 33 -3.77 -2.54 8.72
CA GLU A 33 -3.46 -3.34 7.54
C GLU A 33 -3.79 -2.58 6.24
N LYS A 34 -4.97 -1.93 6.15
CA LYS A 34 -5.34 -1.10 4.99
C LYS A 34 -4.39 0.08 4.77
N ARG A 35 -3.85 0.65 5.84
CA ARG A 35 -2.83 1.71 5.75
C ARG A 35 -1.47 1.17 5.31
N ARG A 36 -1.11 -0.06 5.70
CA ARG A 36 0.11 -0.75 5.26
C ARG A 36 0.01 -1.25 3.82
N SER A 37 -1.16 -1.69 3.38
CA SER A 37 -1.39 -2.25 2.04
C SER A 37 -1.70 -1.19 0.97
N LYS A 38 -1.61 0.09 1.31
CA LYS A 38 -1.84 1.17 0.34
C LYS A 38 -0.65 1.25 -0.61
N VAL A 39 -0.75 0.50 -1.71
CA VAL A 39 0.23 0.53 -2.80
C VAL A 39 0.37 1.99 -3.26
N PRO A 40 1.61 2.53 -3.28
CA PRO A 40 1.81 3.91 -3.70
C PRO A 40 1.40 4.08 -5.18
N ARG A 41 0.79 5.22 -5.51
CA ARG A 41 0.32 5.51 -6.87
C ARG A 41 1.44 5.40 -7.92
N TYR A 42 2.66 5.81 -7.58
CA TYR A 42 3.82 5.69 -8.47
C TYR A 42 4.18 4.23 -8.75
N ALA A 43 4.02 3.32 -7.78
CA ALA A 43 4.31 1.90 -7.97
C ALA A 43 3.33 1.26 -8.95
N VAL A 44 2.05 1.65 -8.90
CA VAL A 44 1.05 1.23 -9.88
C VAL A 44 1.42 1.72 -11.28
N LEU A 45 1.81 3.00 -11.42
CA LEU A 45 2.21 3.56 -12.71
C LEU A 45 3.45 2.86 -13.30
N VAL A 46 4.45 2.58 -12.48
CA VAL A 46 5.65 1.85 -12.92
C VAL A 46 5.29 0.43 -13.36
N PHE A 47 4.47 -0.29 -12.59
CA PHE A 47 4.00 -1.63 -12.97
C PHE A 47 3.23 -1.61 -14.29
N SER A 48 2.32 -0.66 -14.47
CA SER A 48 1.57 -0.50 -15.71
C SER A 48 2.49 -0.19 -16.90
N PHE A 49 3.48 0.68 -16.71
CA PHE A 49 4.46 1.00 -17.76
C PHE A 49 5.28 -0.22 -18.17
N LEU A 50 5.80 -0.98 -17.20
CA LEU A 50 6.57 -2.19 -17.48
C LEU A 50 5.74 -3.25 -18.20
N LEU A 51 4.49 -3.46 -17.77
CA LEU A 51 3.60 -4.44 -18.38
C LEU A 51 3.26 -4.08 -19.82
N VAL A 52 2.89 -2.83 -20.08
CA VAL A 52 2.60 -2.34 -21.44
C VAL A 52 3.86 -2.40 -22.32
N GLY A 53 5.00 -1.93 -21.81
CA GLY A 53 6.27 -1.97 -22.52
C GLY A 53 6.70 -3.38 -22.91
N SER A 54 6.50 -4.37 -22.02
CA SER A 54 6.79 -5.78 -22.28
C SER A 54 5.99 -6.30 -23.47
N ILE A 55 4.68 -6.00 -23.53
CA ILE A 55 3.81 -6.42 -24.63
C ILE A 55 4.28 -5.81 -25.96
N PHE A 56 4.67 -4.53 -25.97
CA PHE A 56 5.20 -3.89 -27.18
C PHE A 56 6.49 -4.55 -27.68
N VAL A 57 7.41 -4.85 -26.76
CA VAL A 57 8.66 -5.54 -27.11
C VAL A 57 8.37 -6.94 -27.64
N GLU A 58 7.45 -7.67 -27.02
CA GLU A 58 7.04 -9.00 -27.46
C GLU A 58 6.42 -8.98 -28.86
N ILE A 59 5.52 -8.04 -29.15
CA ILE A 59 4.95 -7.84 -30.48
C ILE A 59 6.04 -7.46 -31.49
N TYR A 60 6.96 -6.57 -31.12
CA TYR A 60 8.06 -6.17 -31.98
C TYR A 60 8.91 -7.38 -32.39
N PHE A 61 9.33 -8.19 -31.42
CA PHE A 61 10.07 -9.42 -31.71
C PHE A 61 9.23 -10.46 -32.44
N TYR A 62 7.95 -10.57 -32.14
CA TYR A 62 7.04 -11.47 -32.87
C TYR A 62 6.99 -11.11 -34.35
N VAL A 63 6.88 -9.82 -34.69
CA VAL A 63 6.88 -9.34 -36.08
C VAL A 63 8.25 -9.49 -36.72
N LEU A 64 9.32 -9.11 -36.03
CA LEU A 64 10.69 -9.13 -36.57
C LEU A 64 11.23 -10.56 -36.74
N SER A 65 10.87 -11.45 -35.81
CA SER A 65 11.24 -12.87 -35.80
C SER A 65 10.21 -13.73 -36.52
N SER A 66 9.11 -13.14 -37.00
CA SER A 66 8.17 -13.82 -37.88
C SER A 66 8.98 -14.24 -39.10
N PRO A 67 9.21 -15.55 -39.30
CA PRO A 67 9.88 -15.99 -40.50
C PRO A 67 8.92 -15.59 -41.61
N ARG A 68 9.30 -14.60 -42.43
CA ARG A 68 8.64 -14.42 -43.72
C ARG A 68 8.60 -15.81 -44.32
N ILE A 69 7.38 -16.33 -44.48
CA ILE A 69 7.12 -17.56 -45.20
C ILE A 69 7.91 -17.42 -46.49
N LYS A 70 9.03 -18.16 -46.53
CA LYS A 70 9.92 -18.21 -47.69
C LYS A 70 9.09 -18.99 -48.69
N ASN A 71 8.46 -18.26 -49.62
CA ASN A 71 7.93 -18.84 -50.86
C ASN A 71 8.98 -19.73 -51.50
#